data_AF-A0A6L2M6Z6-F1
#
_entry.id   AF-A0A6L2M6Z6-F1
#
_cell.length_a   1.000
_cell.length_b   1.000
_cell.length_c   1.000
_cell.angle_alpha   90.00
_cell.angle_beta   90.00
_cell.angle_gamma   90.00
#
_symmetry.space_group_name_H-M   'P 1'
#
loop_
_entity.id
_entity.type
_entity.pdbx_description
1 polymer ?
#
loop_
_entity_poly.entity_id
_entity_poly.type
_entity_poly.pdbx_seq_one_letter_code
_entity_poly.pdbx_strand_id
1 'polypeptide(L)'
;MTTTERSKSINAFIERFISSRTCLSEFIKQVDFAIEDVEQKQMHDTMLMKYRGSCLRSLSPLEEQGRQFFTPFAFKKFQEEFGRVIQYLVKEEKQSFFEVKYHKATRLHKVYWDGKVANCTCKNFEFVGILCRHILSVLIHEDCLKFLLLIGLRGGVDKRAN
;
A
#
# COMPACT_ATOMS: atom_id res chain seq x y z
N MET A 1 -7.16 11.98 15.38
CA MET A 1 -5.88 11.34 15.74
C MET A 1 -5.26 12.15 16.86
N THR A 2 -5.22 11.59 18.06
CA THR A 2 -4.67 12.25 19.24
C THR A 2 -3.14 12.21 19.17
N THR A 3 -2.54 13.39 19.07
CA THR A 3 -1.09 13.66 19.08
C THR A 3 -0.35 12.95 20.22
N THR A 4 -1.08 12.56 21.27
CA THR A 4 -0.62 11.86 22.46
C THR A 4 -0.10 10.44 22.21
N GLU A 5 -0.71 9.65 21.32
CA GLU A 5 -0.24 8.26 21.10
C GLU A 5 1.13 8.22 20.40
N ARG A 6 1.35 9.13 19.45
CA ARG A 6 2.62 9.26 18.76
C ARG A 6 3.72 9.72 19.72
N SER A 7 3.41 10.67 20.60
CA SER A 7 4.34 11.13 21.63
C SER A 7 4.70 10.04 22.64
N LYS A 8 3.75 9.16 23.02
CA LYS A 8 4.03 8.02 23.91
C LYS A 8 4.97 7.01 23.27
N SER A 9 4.78 6.71 21.98
CA SER A 9 5.69 5.81 21.24
C SER A 9 7.10 6.40 21.11
N ILE A 10 7.21 7.70 20.87
CA ILE A 10 8.51 8.39 20.76
C ILE A 10 9.19 8.44 22.13
N ASN A 11 8.47 8.79 23.19
CA ASN A 11 9.00 8.82 24.55
C ASN A 11 9.42 7.41 25.01
N ALA A 12 8.61 6.38 24.76
CA ALA A 12 8.97 5.00 25.10
C ALA A 12 10.20 4.49 24.34
N PHE A 13 10.48 5.03 23.15
CA PHE A 13 11.72 4.75 22.43
C PHE A 13 12.90 5.47 23.08
N ILE A 14 12.76 6.75 23.38
CA ILE A 14 13.78 7.60 24.01
C ILE A 14 14.17 7.12 25.42
N GLU A 15 13.19 6.71 26.24
CA GLU A 15 13.39 6.17 27.60
C GLU A 15 14.23 4.87 27.63
N ARG A 16 14.41 4.18 26.49
CA ARG A 16 15.31 3.01 26.40
C ARG A 16 16.79 3.41 26.35
N PHE A 17 17.06 4.68 26.03
CA PHE A 17 18.40 5.23 25.83
C PHE A 17 18.75 6.30 26.89
N ILE A 18 17.76 6.82 27.62
CA ILE A 18 17.93 7.83 28.67
C ILE A 18 17.75 7.18 30.05
N SER A 19 18.73 7.40 30.92
CA SER A 19 18.70 7.14 32.36
C SER A 19 19.21 8.39 33.05
N SER A 20 18.98 8.56 34.36
CA SER A 20 19.48 9.73 35.11
C SER A 20 21.01 9.88 35.14
N ARG A 21 21.75 8.93 34.55
CA ARG A 21 23.21 8.90 34.47
C ARG A 21 23.78 8.99 33.05
N THR A 22 22.95 8.99 32.01
CA THR A 22 23.44 9.06 30.62
C THR A 22 23.80 10.50 30.26
N CYS A 23 25.06 10.77 29.93
CA CYS A 23 25.50 12.08 29.46
C CYS A 23 24.98 12.33 28.04
N LEU A 24 24.76 13.59 27.65
CA LEU A 24 24.29 13.96 26.31
C LEU A 24 25.14 13.36 25.19
N SER A 25 26.45 13.24 25.39
CA SER A 25 27.38 12.62 24.44
C SER A 25 27.11 11.12 24.23
N GLU A 26 26.58 10.43 25.23
CA GLU A 26 26.23 9.02 25.16
C GLU A 26 24.84 8.83 24.52
N PHE A 27 23.91 9.75 24.79
CA PHE A 27 22.63 9.81 24.07
C PHE A 27 22.82 10.03 22.57
N ILE A 28 23.68 10.98 22.17
CA ILE A 28 23.97 11.23 20.75
C ILE A 28 24.50 9.96 20.07
N LYS A 29 25.43 9.25 20.71
CA LYS A 29 25.93 7.97 20.19
C LYS A 29 24.83 6.92 20.04
N GLN A 30 23.91 6.83 20.99
CA GLN A 30 22.77 5.91 20.89
C GLN A 30 21.81 6.28 19.75
N VAL A 31 21.62 7.57 19.49
CA VAL A 31 20.85 8.05 18.34
C VAL A 31 21.55 7.71 17.03
N ASP A 32 22.87 7.90 16.93
CA ASP A 32 23.65 7.51 15.75
C ASP A 32 23.52 6.00 15.49
N PHE A 33 23.65 5.16 16.52
CA PHE A 33 23.41 3.71 16.42
C PHE A 33 21.98 3.37 15.99
N ALA A 34 20.97 4.10 16.48
CA ALA A 34 19.59 3.89 16.09
C ALA A 34 19.34 4.29 14.62
N ILE A 35 20.01 5.34 14.12
CA ILE A 35 19.96 5.74 12.72
C ILE A 35 20.61 4.66 11.86
N GLU A 36 21.82 4.19 12.23
CA GLU A 36 22.53 3.12 11.52
C GLU A 36 21.70 1.82 11.48
N ASP A 37 21.06 1.43 12.58
CA ASP A 37 20.19 0.24 12.63
C ASP A 37 19.00 0.38 11.66
N VAL A 38 18.37 1.56 11.63
CA VAL A 38 17.26 1.84 10.69
C VAL A 38 17.76 1.81 9.25
N GLU A 39 18.91 2.41 8.94
CA GLU A 39 19.50 2.43 7.61
C GLU A 39 19.90 1.02 7.14
N GLN A 40 20.54 0.22 7.99
CA GLN A 40 20.88 -1.17 7.68
C GLN A 40 19.64 -2.01 7.44
N LYS A 41 18.60 -1.83 8.25
CA LYS A 41 17.31 -2.51 8.05
C LYS A 41 16.65 -2.11 6.74
N GLN A 42 16.68 -0.82 6.38
CA GLN A 42 16.17 -0.33 5.10
C GLN A 42 16.97 -0.86 3.92
N MET A 43 18.31 -0.91 4.00
CA MET A 43 19.16 -1.52 2.99
C MET A 43 18.87 -3.00 2.83
N HIS A 44 18.77 -3.74 3.93
CA HIS A 44 18.47 -5.17 3.92
C HIS A 44 17.06 -5.44 3.34
N ASP A 45 16.06 -4.66 3.72
CA ASP A 45 14.71 -4.76 3.16
C ASP A 45 14.69 -4.39 1.67
N THR A 46 15.47 -3.40 1.25
CA THR A 46 15.64 -3.01 -0.16
C THR A 46 16.35 -4.10 -0.96
N MET A 47 17.39 -4.71 -0.38
CA MET A 47 18.12 -5.82 -0.99
C MET A 47 17.24 -7.07 -1.11
N LEU A 48 16.49 -7.41 -0.05
CA LEU A 48 15.47 -8.46 -0.08
C LEU A 48 14.36 -8.13 -1.07
N MET A 49 13.95 -6.87 -1.23
CA MET A 49 12.99 -6.47 -2.25
C MET A 49 13.56 -6.57 -3.66
N LYS A 50 14.83 -6.24 -3.88
CA LYS A 50 15.50 -6.44 -5.16
C LYS A 50 15.62 -7.92 -5.51
N TYR A 51 15.88 -8.75 -4.50
CA TYR A 51 16.04 -10.20 -4.63
C TYR A 51 14.71 -10.96 -4.73
N ARG A 52 13.67 -10.55 -3.98
CA ARG A 52 12.37 -11.25 -3.89
C ARG A 52 11.19 -10.53 -4.54
N GLY A 53 11.27 -9.21 -4.70
CA GLY A 53 10.12 -8.31 -4.79
C GLY A 53 9.95 -7.56 -6.10
N SER A 54 10.68 -7.91 -7.16
CA SER A 54 10.46 -7.32 -8.48
C SER A 54 9.85 -8.31 -9.48
N CYS A 55 9.80 -9.61 -9.20
CA CYS A 55 9.12 -10.53 -10.10
C CYS A 55 7.60 -10.35 -10.03
N LEU A 56 6.99 -10.26 -11.21
CA LEU A 56 5.55 -10.42 -11.36
C LEU A 56 5.16 -11.77 -10.76
N ARG A 57 4.17 -11.79 -9.86
CA ARG A 57 3.62 -13.04 -9.31
C ARG A 57 2.64 -13.70 -10.26
N SER A 58 2.16 -12.94 -11.24
CA SER A 58 1.30 -13.37 -12.34
C SER A 58 1.68 -12.61 -13.61
N LEU A 59 1.46 -13.20 -14.79
CA LEU A 59 1.62 -12.48 -16.07
C LEU A 59 0.42 -11.56 -16.37
N SER A 60 -0.28 -11.07 -15.34
CA SER A 60 -1.44 -10.20 -15.50
C SER A 60 -0.99 -8.81 -16.00
N PRO A 61 -1.63 -8.27 -17.05
CA PRO A 61 -1.36 -6.91 -17.49
C PRO A 61 -1.58 -5.85 -16.38
N LEU A 62 -2.47 -6.12 -15.43
CA LEU A 62 -2.71 -5.23 -14.29
C LEU A 62 -1.52 -5.21 -13.32
N GLU A 63 -0.84 -6.35 -13.14
CA GLU A 63 0.36 -6.43 -12.30
C GLU A 63 1.57 -5.77 -12.96
N GLU A 64 1.73 -5.94 -14.28
CA GLU A 64 2.77 -5.25 -15.06
C GLU A 64 2.59 -3.73 -15.01
N GLN A 65 1.35 -3.25 -15.18
CA GLN A 65 1.07 -1.82 -15.01
C GLN A 65 1.33 -1.36 -13.58
N GLY A 66 0.93 -2.13 -12.57
CA GLY A 66 1.20 -1.81 -11.16
C GLY A 66 2.68 -1.61 -10.88
N ARG A 67 3.55 -2.41 -11.50
CA ARG A 67 5.00 -2.31 -11.35
C ARG A 67 5.56 -1.00 -11.90
N GLN A 68 4.96 -0.48 -12.97
CA GLN A 68 5.38 0.77 -13.61
C GLN A 68 4.93 2.01 -12.82
N PHE A 69 3.78 1.94 -12.14
CA PHE A 69 3.19 3.09 -11.45
C PHE A 69 3.50 3.16 -9.95
N PHE A 70 3.71 2.03 -9.27
CA PHE A 70 3.91 2.01 -7.84
C PHE A 70 5.40 2.01 -7.45
N THR A 71 5.72 2.67 -6.32
CA THR A 71 7.00 2.46 -5.65
C THR A 71 7.14 1.00 -5.23
N PRO A 72 8.35 0.45 -5.05
CA PRO A 72 8.53 -0.97 -4.68
C PRO A 72 7.72 -1.38 -3.43
N PHE A 73 7.65 -0.51 -2.42
CA PHE A 73 6.83 -0.72 -1.23
C PHE A 73 5.34 -0.79 -1.54
N ALA A 74 4.82 0.19 -2.30
CA ALA A 74 3.42 0.23 -2.69
C ALA A 74 3.05 -0.93 -3.62
N PHE A 75 3.96 -1.33 -4.52
CA PHE A 75 3.76 -2.46 -5.43
C PHE A 75 3.63 -3.78 -4.67
N LYS A 76 4.46 -4.00 -3.64
CA LYS A 76 4.32 -5.19 -2.77
C LYS A 76 2.95 -5.22 -2.08
N LYS A 77 2.46 -4.08 -1.60
CA LYS A 77 1.13 -3.97 -0.99
C LYS A 77 0.02 -4.21 -2.01
N PHE A 78 0.17 -3.69 -3.22
CA PHE A 78 -0.71 -4.01 -4.33
C PHE A 78 -0.72 -5.52 -4.62
N GLN A 79 0.43 -6.19 -4.71
CA GLN A 79 0.51 -7.64 -4.93
C GLN A 79 -0.16 -8.44 -3.81
N GLU A 80 -0.04 -8.01 -2.55
CA GLU A 80 -0.73 -8.60 -1.41
C GLU A 80 -2.27 -8.46 -1.52
N GLU A 81 -2.77 -7.34 -2.03
CA GLU A 81 -4.21 -7.13 -2.28
C GLU A 81 -4.69 -7.93 -3.49
N PHE A 82 -3.93 -7.88 -4.59
CA PHE A 82 -4.22 -8.56 -5.85
C PHE A 82 -4.28 -10.08 -5.68
N GLY A 83 -3.33 -10.67 -4.95
CA GLY A 83 -3.35 -12.11 -4.66
C GLY A 83 -4.55 -12.58 -3.84
N ARG A 84 -5.27 -11.67 -3.16
CA ARG A 84 -6.49 -12.02 -2.40
C ARG A 84 -7.76 -11.91 -3.22
N VAL A 85 -7.71 -11.36 -4.44
CA VAL A 85 -8.87 -11.18 -5.32
C VAL A 85 -9.58 -12.52 -5.58
N ILE A 86 -8.83 -13.62 -5.72
CA ILE A 86 -9.36 -14.97 -5.94
C ILE A 86 -10.34 -15.44 -4.85
N GLN A 87 -10.33 -14.80 -3.68
CA GLN A 87 -11.20 -15.15 -2.55
C GLN A 87 -12.51 -14.34 -2.55
N TYR A 88 -12.69 -13.43 -3.51
CA TYR A 88 -13.82 -12.53 -3.62
C TYR A 88 -14.61 -12.79 -4.91
N LEU A 89 -15.92 -12.61 -4.82
CA LEU A 89 -16.87 -12.81 -5.91
C LEU A 89 -17.66 -11.53 -6.14
N VAL A 90 -17.80 -11.13 -7.40
CA VAL A 90 -18.76 -10.12 -7.85
C VAL A 90 -20.11 -10.80 -8.01
N LYS A 91 -21.12 -10.36 -7.25
CA LYS A 91 -22.43 -11.03 -7.15
C LYS A 91 -23.45 -10.49 -8.13
N GLU A 92 -23.53 -9.18 -8.23
CA GLU A 92 -24.56 -8.48 -8.98
C GLU A 92 -23.97 -7.17 -9.48
N GLU A 93 -24.15 -6.93 -10.78
CA GLU A 93 -23.92 -5.64 -11.42
C GLU A 93 -25.23 -4.87 -11.40
N LYS A 94 -25.25 -3.74 -10.71
CA LYS A 94 -26.35 -2.76 -10.76
C LYS A 94 -25.88 -1.58 -11.58
N GLN A 95 -26.83 -0.82 -12.12
CA GLN A 95 -26.57 0.34 -13.01
C GLN A 95 -25.50 1.34 -12.54
N SER A 96 -25.18 1.40 -11.25
CA SER A 96 -24.18 2.33 -10.69
C SER A 96 -23.09 1.68 -9.85
N PHE A 97 -23.19 0.39 -9.52
CA PHE A 97 -22.21 -0.27 -8.66
C PHE A 97 -22.26 -1.80 -8.75
N PHE A 98 -21.13 -2.40 -8.37
CA PHE A 98 -20.94 -3.84 -8.22
C PHE A 98 -20.99 -4.23 -6.75
N GLU A 99 -21.66 -5.34 -6.44
CA GLU A 99 -21.63 -5.95 -5.13
C GLU A 99 -20.54 -7.02 -5.05
N VAL A 100 -19.53 -6.80 -4.21
CA VAL A 100 -18.41 -7.71 -4.01
C VAL A 100 -18.48 -8.33 -2.62
N LYS A 101 -18.35 -9.65 -2.52
CA LYS A 101 -18.27 -10.35 -1.23
C LYS A 101 -17.07 -11.27 -1.13
N TYR A 102 -16.60 -11.47 0.09
CA TYR A 102 -15.69 -12.57 0.39
C TYR A 102 -16.46 -13.91 0.31
N HIS A 103 -15.85 -14.94 -0.28
CA HIS A 103 -16.51 -16.22 -0.56
C HIS A 103 -17.21 -16.82 0.68
N LYS A 104 -16.60 -16.71 1.87
CA LYS A 104 -17.13 -17.27 3.12
C LYS A 104 -17.87 -16.25 4.02
N ALA A 105 -18.07 -15.02 3.57
CA ALA A 105 -18.72 -13.99 4.40
C ALA A 105 -20.06 -13.52 3.80
N THR A 106 -20.90 -12.99 4.68
CA THR A 106 -22.18 -12.34 4.33
C THR A 106 -22.01 -10.85 4.05
N ARG A 107 -20.90 -10.24 4.51
CA ARG A 107 -20.65 -8.81 4.32
C ARG A 107 -20.38 -8.49 2.86
N LEU A 108 -21.15 -7.55 2.34
CA LEU A 108 -21.04 -7.02 0.98
C LEU A 108 -20.33 -5.67 1.00
N HIS A 109 -19.52 -5.44 -0.01
CA HIS A 109 -18.92 -4.14 -0.31
C HIS A 109 -19.39 -3.67 -1.68
N LYS A 110 -19.86 -2.43 -1.74
CA LYS A 110 -20.20 -1.78 -3.01
C LYS A 110 -18.96 -1.14 -3.62
N VAL A 111 -18.76 -1.38 -4.91
CA VAL A 111 -17.74 -0.76 -5.74
C VAL A 111 -18.44 0.02 -6.84
N TYR A 112 -18.22 1.34 -6.87
CA TYR A 112 -18.72 2.23 -7.90
C TYR A 112 -17.62 2.37 -8.95
N TRP A 113 -17.96 2.14 -10.21
CA TRP A 113 -17.04 2.18 -11.33
C TRP A 113 -17.72 2.86 -12.52
N ASP A 114 -17.12 3.93 -13.03
CA ASP A 114 -17.64 4.71 -14.18
C ASP A 114 -16.78 4.56 -15.45
N GLY A 115 -15.87 3.58 -15.47
CA GLY A 115 -14.88 3.39 -16.54
C GLY A 115 -13.59 4.20 -16.35
N LYS A 116 -13.54 5.15 -15.41
CA LYS A 116 -12.37 6.00 -15.15
C LYS A 116 -11.97 6.05 -13.68
N VAL A 117 -12.93 6.06 -12.78
CA VAL A 117 -12.76 6.22 -11.33
C VAL A 117 -13.46 5.08 -10.62
N ALA A 118 -12.73 4.42 -9.73
CA ALA A 118 -13.22 3.32 -8.91
C ALA A 118 -13.25 3.74 -7.44
N ASN A 119 -14.43 3.65 -6.82
CA ASN A 119 -14.62 3.94 -5.40
C ASN A 119 -15.19 2.72 -4.69
N CYS A 120 -14.67 2.38 -3.51
CA CYS A 120 -15.19 1.27 -2.71
C CYS A 120 -15.62 1.71 -1.32
N THR A 121 -16.77 1.21 -0.89
CA THR A 121 -17.31 1.41 0.48
C THR A 121 -16.43 0.86 1.60
N CYS A 122 -15.41 0.04 1.31
CA CYS A 122 -14.50 -0.42 2.36
C CYS A 122 -13.55 0.69 2.86
N LYS A 123 -13.32 1.75 2.07
CA LYS A 123 -12.39 2.87 2.34
C LYS A 123 -10.94 2.44 2.70
N ASN A 124 -10.61 1.17 2.53
CA ASN A 124 -9.26 0.67 2.77
C ASN A 124 -8.33 1.19 1.69
N PHE A 125 -7.15 1.63 2.11
CA PHE A 125 -6.06 2.11 1.24
C PHE A 125 -6.35 3.40 0.46
N GLU A 126 -7.48 4.07 0.72
CA GLU A 126 -7.85 5.35 0.09
C GLU A 126 -6.77 6.43 0.26
N PHE A 127 -6.15 6.50 1.45
CA PHE A 127 -5.07 7.46 1.75
C PHE A 127 -3.69 7.05 1.21
N VAL A 128 -3.52 5.78 0.80
CA VAL A 128 -2.21 5.24 0.36
C VAL A 128 -2.16 5.11 -1.17
N GLY A 129 -3.26 5.41 -1.87
CA GLY A 129 -3.34 5.36 -3.33
C GLY A 129 -3.24 3.93 -3.90
N ILE A 130 -3.42 2.90 -3.07
CA ILE A 130 -3.42 1.49 -3.50
C ILE A 130 -4.86 1.03 -3.63
N LEU A 131 -5.17 0.32 -4.71
CA LEU A 131 -6.50 -0.23 -4.93
C LEU A 131 -6.79 -1.35 -3.93
N CYS A 132 -7.95 -1.29 -3.29
CA CYS A 132 -8.38 -2.38 -2.41
C CYS A 132 -8.75 -3.61 -3.24
N ARG A 133 -8.63 -4.80 -2.63
CA ARG A 133 -9.02 -6.08 -3.25
C ARG A 133 -10.42 -6.08 -3.91
N HIS A 134 -11.39 -5.31 -3.40
CA HIS A 134 -12.74 -5.27 -3.98
C HIS A 134 -12.77 -4.57 -5.34
N ILE A 135 -12.05 -3.45 -5.48
CA ILE A 135 -11.92 -2.74 -6.76
C ILE A 135 -11.20 -3.65 -7.75
N LEU A 136 -10.12 -4.31 -7.31
CA LEU A 136 -9.39 -5.26 -8.13
C LEU A 136 -10.26 -6.43 -8.60
N SER A 137 -11.16 -6.95 -7.77
CA SER A 137 -12.14 -7.98 -8.17
C SER A 137 -13.06 -7.51 -9.30
N VAL A 138 -13.54 -6.27 -9.25
CA VAL A 138 -14.41 -5.72 -10.30
C VAL A 138 -13.63 -5.49 -11.59
N LEU A 139 -12.41 -4.96 -11.51
CA LEU A 139 -11.57 -4.75 -12.70
C LEU A 139 -11.24 -6.05 -13.43
N ILE A 140 -11.06 -7.15 -12.70
CA ILE A 140 -10.88 -8.48 -13.29
C ILE A 140 -12.19 -9.01 -13.87
N HIS A 141 -13.32 -8.78 -13.20
CA HIS A 141 -14.65 -9.19 -13.69
C HIS A 141 -15.04 -8.50 -15.01
N GLU A 142 -14.74 -7.21 -15.14
CA GLU A 142 -15.05 -6.39 -16.31
C GLU A 142 -14.01 -6.52 -17.45
N ASP A 143 -13.06 -7.45 -17.36
CA ASP A 143 -11.90 -7.57 -18.26
C ASP A 143 -11.13 -6.23 -18.44
N CYS A 144 -11.23 -5.33 -17.46
CA CYS A 144 -10.73 -3.96 -17.54
C CYS A 144 -9.25 -3.90 -17.14
N LEU A 145 -8.40 -4.57 -17.91
CA LEU A 145 -6.97 -4.72 -17.64
C LEU A 145 -6.13 -3.46 -17.98
N LYS A 146 -6.74 -2.36 -18.43
CA LYS A 146 -6.07 -1.10 -18.83
C LYS A 146 -6.15 0.03 -17.78
N PHE A 147 -6.63 -0.28 -16.58
CA PHE A 147 -7.06 0.73 -15.60
C PHE A 147 -5.95 1.64 -15.05
N LEU A 148 -4.75 1.11 -14.78
CA LEU A 148 -3.72 1.87 -14.05
C LEU A 148 -3.10 3.00 -14.90
N LEU A 149 -3.24 2.95 -16.22
CA LEU A 149 -2.88 4.04 -17.13
C LEU A 149 -3.70 5.32 -16.87
N LEU A 150 -4.92 5.21 -16.37
CA LEU A 150 -5.81 6.36 -16.12
C LEU A 150 -5.49 7.07 -14.79
N ILE A 151 -4.95 6.36 -13.80
CA ILE A 151 -4.53 6.95 -12.52
C ILE A 151 -3.23 7.75 -12.69
N GLY A 152 -2.34 7.31 -13.60
CA GLY A 152 -1.09 7.99 -13.96
C GLY A 152 -1.27 9.42 -14.49
N LEU A 153 -2.45 9.78 -14.98
CA LEU A 153 -2.76 11.14 -15.45
C LEU A 153 -3.13 12.13 -14.32
N ARG A 154 -3.25 11.68 -13.06
CA ARG A 154 -3.43 12.58 -11.90
C ARG A 154 -2.25 12.61 -10.94
N GLY A 155 -1.28 11.70 -11.08
CA GLY A 155 -0.09 11.61 -10.23
C GLY A 155 1.21 12.12 -10.86
N GLY A 156 1.15 12.67 -12.07
CA GLY A 156 2.29 13.29 -12.74
C GLY A 156 2.71 14.56 -12.02
N VAL A 157 3.46 14.42 -10.93
CA VAL A 157 4.42 15.45 -10.54
C VAL A 157 5.42 15.52 -11.68
N ASP A 158 5.31 16.62 -12.40
CA ASP A 158 6.24 17.06 -13.42
C ASP A 158 7.68 16.88 -12.93
N LYS A 159 8.39 15.91 -13.53
CA LYS A 159 9.84 15.78 -13.42
C LYS A 159 10.51 16.17 -14.74
N ARG A 160 9.99 17.19 -15.42
CA ARG A 160 10.69 17.91 -16.50
C ARG A 160 10.35 19.40 -16.45
N ALA A 161 10.81 20.08 -15.40
CA ALA A 161 11.12 21.50 -15.47
C ALA A 161 12.21 21.87 -14.46
N ASN A 162 13.34 22.31 -15.01
CA ASN A 162 14.58 22.83 -14.41
C ASN A 162 15.55 21.81 -13.76
#